data_AF-A0A9E0N575-F1
#
_entry.id   AF-A0A9E0N575-F1
#
_cell.length_a   1.000
_cell.length_b   1.000
_cell.length_c   1.000
_cell.angle_alpha   90.00
_cell.angle_beta   90.00
_cell.angle_gamma   90.00
#
_symmetry.space_group_name_H-M   'P 1'
#
loop_
_entity.id
_entity.type
_entity.pdbx_description
1 polymer ?
#
loop_
_entity_poly.entity_id
_entity_poly.type
_entity_poly.pdbx_seq_one_letter_code
_entity_poly.pdbx_strand_id
1 'polypeptide(L)'
;SIWPWDRECVLASAAKTGRLLVVHEAIQVAGFGAEIAATVAEAKGARVKRLGAPRIPVGYSPVLEAQSRISPEMICAAARDLAQS
;
A
#
# COMPACT_ATOMS: atom_id res chain seq x y z
N SER A 1 3.80 6.40 -13.23
CA SER A 1 3.90 5.14 -14.01
C SER A 1 4.17 3.99 -13.06
N ILE A 2 3.70 2.77 -13.39
CA ILE A 2 4.01 1.55 -12.63
C ILE A 2 5.37 0.97 -13.07
N TRP A 3 5.70 1.09 -14.37
CA TRP A 3 7.01 0.69 -14.86
C TRP A 3 7.48 1.58 -16.03
N PRO A 4 8.67 2.18 -15.96
CA PRO A 4 9.46 2.35 -14.73
C PRO A 4 8.69 3.22 -13.73
N TRP A 5 8.81 2.96 -12.42
CA TRP A 5 8.25 3.83 -11.38
C TRP A 5 9.33 4.72 -10.75
N ASP A 6 8.90 5.82 -10.17
CA ASP A 6 9.79 6.82 -9.56
C ASP A 6 10.26 6.35 -8.18
N ARG A 7 11.28 5.47 -8.20
CA ARG A 7 11.92 4.92 -6.99
C ARG A 7 12.57 6.00 -6.14
N GLU A 8 13.24 6.96 -6.78
CA GLU A 8 14.01 7.98 -6.10
C GLU A 8 13.12 8.87 -5.23
N CYS A 9 12.00 9.34 -5.77
CA CYS A 9 11.04 10.16 -5.03
C CYS A 9 10.48 9.42 -3.81
N VAL A 10 10.10 8.15 -3.97
CA VAL A 10 9.55 7.34 -2.86
C VAL A 10 10.59 7.08 -1.78
N LEU A 11 11.83 6.74 -2.16
CA LEU A 11 12.92 6.51 -1.21
C LEU A 11 13.30 7.78 -0.44
N ALA A 12 13.36 8.93 -1.12
CA ALA A 12 13.65 10.22 -0.50
C ALA A 12 12.56 10.61 0.51
N SER A 13 11.29 10.43 0.15
CA SER A 13 10.15 10.71 1.03
C SER A 13 10.12 9.77 2.24
N ALA A 14 10.26 8.45 2.01
CA ALA A 14 10.28 7.45 3.07
C ALA A 14 11.45 7.67 4.06
N ALA A 15 12.62 8.06 3.56
CA ALA A 15 13.76 8.41 4.40
C ALA A 15 13.51 9.65 5.26
N LYS A 16 12.77 10.64 4.73
CA LYS A 16 12.41 11.86 5.46
C LYS A 16 11.37 11.61 6.56
N THR A 17 10.37 10.75 6.30
CA THR A 17 9.24 10.53 7.24
C THR A 17 9.45 9.34 8.17
N GLY A 18 10.39 8.45 7.85
CA GLY A 18 10.64 7.18 8.53
C GLY A 18 9.54 6.14 8.36
N ARG A 19 8.48 6.44 7.58
CA ARG A 19 7.25 5.65 7.47
C ARG A 19 6.71 5.70 6.05
N LEU A 20 6.21 4.56 5.56
CA LEU A 20 5.60 4.43 4.24
C LEU A 20 4.35 3.54 4.30
N LEU A 21 3.22 4.07 3.83
CA LEU A 21 2.01 3.30 3.54
C LEU A 21 1.84 3.18 2.03
N VAL A 22 1.91 1.96 1.50
CA VAL A 22 1.66 1.68 0.09
C VAL A 22 0.21 1.24 -0.09
N VAL A 23 -0.56 1.96 -0.90
CA VAL A 23 -1.98 1.70 -1.15
C VAL A 23 -2.21 1.36 -2.63
N HIS A 24 -2.98 0.31 -2.92
CA HIS A 24 -3.40 -0.01 -4.29
C HIS A 24 -4.71 -0.82 -4.33
N GLU A 25 -5.50 -0.68 -5.40
CA GLU A 25 -6.78 -1.40 -5.58
C GLU A 25 -6.62 -2.90 -5.83
N ALA A 26 -5.49 -3.36 -6.39
CA ALA A 26 -5.30 -4.78 -6.66
C ALA A 26 -5.16 -5.62 -5.39
N ILE A 27 -5.25 -6.95 -5.52
CA ILE A 27 -5.02 -7.89 -4.41
C ILE A 27 -3.66 -7.61 -3.76
N GLN A 28 -3.65 -7.43 -2.44
CA GLN A 28 -2.44 -7.10 -1.69
C GLN A 28 -1.34 -8.17 -1.82
N VAL A 29 -1.74 -9.44 -1.84
CA VAL A 29 -0.81 -10.57 -2.00
C VAL A 29 -0.24 -10.56 -3.42
N ALA A 30 1.10 -10.57 -3.53
CA ALA A 30 1.83 -10.52 -4.80
C ALA A 30 1.49 -9.33 -5.71
N GLY A 31 0.83 -8.28 -5.19
CA GLY A 31 0.57 -7.04 -5.91
C GLY A 31 1.81 -6.15 -5.97
N PHE A 32 1.76 -5.12 -6.83
CA PHE A 32 2.89 -4.19 -7.05
C PHE A 32 3.35 -3.47 -5.77
N GLY A 33 2.46 -3.29 -4.78
CA GLY A 33 2.87 -2.74 -3.49
C GLY A 33 3.93 -3.57 -2.76
N ALA A 34 4.07 -4.86 -3.07
CA ALA A 34 5.15 -5.70 -2.56
C ALA A 34 6.53 -5.30 -3.12
N GLU A 35 6.61 -4.95 -4.41
CA GLU A 35 7.84 -4.47 -5.06
C GLU A 35 8.33 -3.16 -4.42
N ILE A 36 7.41 -2.21 -4.20
CA ILE A 36 7.72 -0.95 -3.52
C ILE A 36 8.22 -1.20 -2.11
N ALA A 37 7.55 -2.08 -1.36
CA ALA A 37 7.94 -2.39 0.01
C ALA A 37 9.31 -3.09 0.10
N ALA A 38 9.59 -4.03 -0.82
CA ALA A 38 10.89 -4.70 -0.90
C ALA A 38 12.01 -3.70 -1.24
N THR A 39 11.80 -2.87 -2.26
CA THR A 39 12.77 -1.82 -2.65
C THR A 39 13.11 -0.90 -1.49
N VAL A 40 12.10 -0.47 -0.71
CA VAL A 40 12.31 0.41 0.45
C VAL A 40 13.05 -0.33 1.56
N ALA A 41 12.66 -1.57 1.87
CA ALA A 41 13.32 -2.39 2.88
C ALA A 41 14.80 -2.65 2.55
N GLU A 42 15.15 -2.84 1.27
CA GLU A 42 16.53 -3.02 0.81
C GLU A 42 17.36 -1.74 0.86
N ALA A 43 16.77 -0.58 0.52
CA ALA A 43 17.52 0.67 0.40
C ALA A 43 17.72 1.42 1.74
N LYS A 44 16.63 1.68 2.46
CA LYS A 44 16.63 2.46 3.71
C LYS A 44 15.50 1.98 4.62
N GLY A 45 15.82 1.60 5.85
CA GLY A 45 14.85 1.11 6.83
C GLY A 45 13.82 2.17 7.22
N ALA A 46 12.67 2.19 6.54
CA ALA A 46 11.46 2.85 6.98
C ALA A 46 10.48 1.78 7.49
N ARG A 47 9.60 2.15 8.42
CA ARG A 47 8.48 1.28 8.79
C ARG A 47 7.50 1.26 7.62
N VAL A 48 7.33 0.10 6.98
CA VAL A 48 6.46 -0.07 5.81
C VAL A 48 5.19 -0.81 6.18
N LYS A 49 4.05 -0.29 5.75
CA LYS A 49 2.76 -1.00 5.74
C LYS A 49 2.18 -0.99 4.34
N ARG A 50 1.40 -2.01 4.01
CA ARG A 50 0.69 -2.12 2.73
C ARG A 50 -0.80 -2.26 2.98
N LEU A 51 -1.59 -1.67 2.10
CA LEU A 51 -3.04 -1.78 2.05
C LEU A 51 -3.46 -2.03 0.59
N GLY A 52 -3.99 -3.21 0.33
CA GLY A 52 -4.60 -3.54 -0.95
C GLY A 52 -5.77 -4.48 -0.77
N ALA A 53 -6.46 -4.80 -1.87
CA ALA A 53 -7.68 -5.59 -1.82
C ALA A 53 -7.44 -6.97 -1.16
N PRO A 54 -8.45 -7.51 -0.46
CA PRO A 54 -8.38 -8.87 0.07
C PRO A 54 -8.27 -9.89 -1.07
N ARG A 55 -7.75 -11.08 -0.76
CA ARG A 55 -7.62 -12.19 -1.73
C ARG A 55 -8.96 -12.89 -1.93
N ILE A 56 -9.90 -12.19 -2.54
CA ILE A 56 -11.25 -12.66 -2.87
C ILE A 56 -11.62 -12.30 -4.31
N PRO A 57 -12.54 -13.03 -4.96
CA PRO A 57 -13.13 -12.59 -6.22
C PRO A 57 -13.94 -11.30 -6.03
N VAL A 58 -14.01 -10.48 -7.08
CA VAL A 58 -14.92 -9.32 -7.11
C VAL A 58 -16.35 -9.82 -7.31
N GLY A 59 -17.23 -9.56 -6.34
CA GLY A 59 -18.62 -9.95 -6.44
C GLY A 59 -19.45 -9.01 -7.32
N TYR A 60 -20.46 -9.55 -8.00
CA TYR A 60 -21.30 -8.78 -8.93
C TYR A 60 -22.24 -7.79 -8.23
N SER A 61 -22.85 -8.19 -7.11
CA SER A 61 -23.76 -7.29 -6.38
C SER A 61 -22.97 -6.17 -5.71
N PRO A 62 -23.51 -4.94 -5.60
CA PRO A 62 -22.81 -3.81 -4.99
C PRO A 62 -22.25 -4.09 -3.59
N VAL A 63 -22.99 -4.87 -2.78
CA VAL A 63 -22.57 -5.24 -1.43
C VAL A 63 -21.31 -6.12 -1.44
N LEU A 64 -21.22 -7.05 -2.38
CA LEU A 64 -20.06 -7.93 -2.52
C LEU A 64 -18.88 -7.23 -3.23
N GLU A 65 -19.15 -6.38 -4.22
CA GLU A 65 -18.10 -5.56 -4.85
C GLU A 65 -17.42 -4.67 -3.81
N ALA A 66 -18.21 -4.02 -2.94
CA ALA A 66 -17.71 -3.14 -1.88
C ALA A 66 -16.73 -3.82 -0.91
N GLN A 67 -16.82 -5.14 -0.72
CA GLN A 67 -15.87 -5.89 0.13
C GLN A 67 -14.46 -5.97 -0.46
N SER A 68 -14.32 -5.80 -1.79
CA SER A 68 -13.03 -5.83 -2.47
C SER A 68 -12.37 -4.45 -2.60
N ARG A 69 -13.15 -3.36 -2.45
CA ARG A 69 -12.68 -1.98 -2.65
C ARG A 69 -11.86 -1.48 -1.48
N ILE A 70 -10.93 -0.57 -1.76
CA ILE A 70 -10.21 0.18 -0.73
C ILE A 70 -10.91 1.53 -0.52
N SER A 71 -11.33 1.79 0.72
CA SER A 71 -12.03 3.04 1.05
C SER A 71 -11.09 4.08 1.68
N PRO A 72 -11.43 5.39 1.60
CA PRO A 72 -10.69 6.44 2.29
C PRO A 72 -10.58 6.20 3.80
N GLU A 73 -11.61 5.66 4.43
CA GLU A 73 -11.64 5.35 5.87
C GLU A 73 -10.60 4.28 6.21
N MET A 74 -10.47 3.25 5.36
CA MET A 74 -9.45 2.21 5.50
C MET A 74 -8.04 2.79 5.37
N ILE A 75 -7.83 3.71 4.42
CA ILE A 75 -6.54 4.39 4.23
C ILE A 75 -6.20 5.23 5.46
N CYS A 76 -7.14 6.04 5.95
CA CYS A 76 -6.95 6.87 7.15
C CYS A 76 -6.66 6.01 8.38
N ALA A 77 -7.38 4.92 8.59
CA ALA A 77 -7.13 4.01 9.70
C ALA A 77 -5.73 3.38 9.62
N ALA A 78 -5.34 2.88 8.44
CA ALA A 78 -4.02 2.29 8.22
C ALA A 78 -2.88 3.31 8.42
N ALA A 79 -3.07 4.56 7.99
CA ALA A 79 -2.09 5.63 8.16
C ALA A 79 -1.93 6.04 9.63
N ARG A 80 -3.03 6.13 10.40
CA ARG A 80 -2.97 6.41 11.84
C ARG A 80 -2.26 5.31 12.62
N ASP A 81 -2.57 4.05 12.32
CA ASP A 81 -1.91 2.90 12.93
C ASP A 81 -0.40 2.92 12.67
N LEU A 82 0.01 3.18 11.43
CA LEU A 82 1.42 3.31 11.07
C LEU A 82 2.13 4.49 11.77
N ALA A 83 1.41 5.57 12.06
CA ALA A 83 1.96 6.75 12.72
C ALA A 83 2.15 6.55 14.24
N GLN A 84 1.34 5.70 14.87
CA GLN A 84 1.34 5.46 16.31
C GLN A 84 2.33 4.36 16.76
N SER A 85 2.79 3.53 15.83
CA SER A 85 3.75 2.44 16.05
C SER A 85 5.21 2.84 15.83
#